data_AF-K1TR19-F1
#
_entry.id   AF-K1TR19-F1
#
_cell.length_a   1.000
_cell.length_b   1.000
_cell.length_c   1.000
_cell.angle_alpha   90.00
_cell.angle_beta   90.00
_cell.angle_gamma   90.00
#
_symmetry.space_group_name_H-M   'P 1'
#
loop_
_entity.id
_entity.type
_entity.pdbx_description
1 polymer ?
#
loop_
_entity_poly.entity_id
_entity_poly.type
_entity_poly.pdbx_seq_one_letter_code
_entity_poly.pdbx_strand_id
1 'polypeptide(L)' 'MISPLAYIHPEAKIGENVEIGPFVFIDKNVVIGDNNTI' A
#
# COMPACT_ATOMS: atom_id res chain seq x y z
N MET A 1 -4.72 6.28 4.24
CA MET A 1 -3.95 6.19 5.50
C MET A 1 -3.07 4.96 5.43
N ILE A 2 -1.75 5.08 5.64
CA ILE A 2 -0.84 3.91 5.63
C ILE A 2 -0.41 3.62 7.07
N SER A 3 -0.70 2.42 7.55
CA SER A 3 -0.26 1.97 8.86
C SER A 3 1.28 1.96 8.93
N PRO A 4 1.91 2.46 10.00
CA PRO A 4 3.37 2.37 10.19
C PRO A 4 3.86 0.93 10.39
N LEU A 5 2.93 -0.03 10.60
CA LEU A 5 3.23 -1.45 10.71
C LEU A 5 3.12 -2.19 9.36
N ALA A 6 2.80 -1.50 8.27
CA ALA A 6 2.83 -2.07 6.93
C ALA A 6 4.25 -2.03 6.36
N TYR A 7 4.61 -3.06 5.59
CA TYR A 7 5.80 -3.05 4.75
C TYR A 7 5.40 -2.77 3.31
N ILE A 8 6.03 -1.76 2.70
CA ILE A 8 5.79 -1.39 1.31
C ILE A 8 7.14 -1.27 0.62
N HIS A 9 7.34 -2.08 -0.42
CA HIS A 9 8.53 -1.99 -1.24
C HIS A 9 8.60 -0.60 -1.90
N PRO A 10 9.76 0.09 -1.91
CA PRO A 10 9.87 1.48 -2.43
C PRO A 10 9.48 1.64 -3.91
N GLU A 11 9.53 0.57 -4.69
CA GLU A 11 9.13 0.57 -6.11
C GLU A 11 7.63 0.28 -6.35
N ALA A 12 6.85 -0.01 -5.29
CA ALA A 12 5.41 -0.19 -5.43
C ALA A 12 4.72 1.15 -5.76
N LYS A 13 3.65 1.09 -6.56
CA LYS A 13 2.87 2.27 -6.95
C LYS A 13 1.55 2.28 -6.18
N ILE A 14 1.37 3.31 -5.37
CA ILE A 14 0.17 3.50 -4.54
C ILE A 14 -0.61 4.67 -5.12
N GLY A 15 -1.87 4.42 -5.49
CA GLY A 15 -2.81 5.43 -5.97
C GLY A 15 -3.25 6.41 -4.88
N GLU A 16 -4.17 7.31 -5.24
CA GLU A 16 -4.73 8.28 -4.31
C GLU A 16 -5.80 7.67 -3.41
N ASN A 17 -5.97 8.24 -2.21
CA ASN A 17 -6.97 7.82 -1.21
C ASN A 17 -6.92 6.32 -0.84
N VAL A 18 -5.73 5.73 -0.84
CA VAL A 18 -5.54 4.33 -0.42
C VAL A 18 -5.42 4.22 1.10
N GLU A 19 -6.07 3.21 1.66
CA GLU A 19 -5.90 2.78 3.06
C GLU A 19 -5.17 1.43 3.11
N ILE A 20 -4.09 1.38 3.89
CA ILE A 20 -3.23 0.20 4.07
C ILE A 20 -3.15 -0.12 5.56
N GLY A 21 -3.72 -1.24 5.96
CA GLY A 21 -3.78 -1.74 7.34
C GLY A 21 -2.43 -2.21 7.89
N PRO A 22 -2.34 -2.45 9.21
CA PRO A 22 -1.14 -3.00 9.83
C PRO A 22 -0.82 -4.40 9.29
N PHE A 23 0.48 -4.72 9.19
CA PHE A 23 0.98 -6.04 8.77
C PHE A 23 0.73 -6.42 7.30
N VAL A 24 0.20 -5.50 6.49
CA VAL A 24 0.17 -5.65 5.03
C VAL A 24 1.60 -5.65 4.49
N PHE A 25 1.89 -6.55 3.55
CA PHE A 25 3.17 -6.66 2.85
C PHE A 25 2.96 -6.44 1.36
N ILE A 26 3.48 -5.33 0.84
CA ILE A 26 3.41 -4.97 -0.59
C ILE A 26 4.80 -5.10 -1.19
N ASP A 27 4.95 -6.02 -2.15
CA ASP A 27 6.22 -6.33 -2.79
C ASP A 27 6.51 -5.42 -4.01
N LYS A 28 7.71 -5.56 -4.58
CA LYS A 28 8.13 -4.93 -5.82
C LYS A 28 7.13 -5.21 -6.96
N ASN A 29 6.92 -4.23 -7.82
CA ASN A 29 6.02 -4.27 -8.99
C ASN A 29 4.51 -4.36 -8.70
N VAL A 30 4.09 -4.18 -7.44
CA VAL A 30 2.66 -4.03 -7.12
C VAL A 30 2.17 -2.64 -7.52
N VAL A 31 0.95 -2.59 -8.07
CA VAL A 31 0.21 -1.35 -8.35
C VAL A 31 -1.13 -1.43 -7.64
N ILE A 32 -1.38 -0.50 -6.73
CA ILE A 32 -2.67 -0.33 -6.07
C ILE A 32 -3.33 0.91 -6.67
N GLY A 33 -4.53 0.74 -7.25
CA GLY A 33 -5.29 1.83 -7.83
C GLY A 33 -5.94 2.73 -6.77
N ASP A 34 -6.59 3.80 -7.22
CA ASP A 34 -7.20 4.79 -6.33
C ASP A 34 -8.37 4.20 -5.53
N ASN A 35 -8.62 4.76 -4.34
CA ASN A 35 -9.77 4.45 -3.47
C ASN A 35 -9.89 2.97 -3.02
N ASN A 36 -8.76 2.29 -2.83
CA ASN A 36 -8.73 0.93 -2.29
C ASN A 36 -8.45 0.92 -0.77
N THR A 37 -9.03 -0.07 -0.09
CA THR A 37 -8.78 -0.38 1.33
C THR A 37 -8.29 -1.82 1.43
N ILE A 38 -7.08 -2.00 1.98
CA ILE A 38 -6.38 -3.29 2.11
C ILE A 38 -5.67 -3.42 3.45
#